data_AF-A0A444ZNC4-F1
#
_entry.id   AF-A0A444ZNC4-F1
#
_cell.length_a   1.000
_cell.length_b   1.000
_cell.length_c   1.000
_cell.angle_alpha   90.00
_cell.angle_beta   90.00
_cell.angle_gamma   90.00
#
_symmetry.space_group_name_H-M   'P 1'
#
loop_
_entity.id
_entity.type
_entity.pdbx_description
1 polymer ?
#
loop_
_entity_poly.entity_id
_entity_poly.type
_entity_poly.pdbx_seq_one_letter_code
_entity_poly.pdbx_strand_id
1 'polypeptide(L)'
;MVSEEWRLSQFWYSVETAKTVAKEVLKLCNGSVISPVACIACPTLYAYLKNMDPNAPAQLFEYDKRFEQYGCDYTFYDYNHPEELPLELKHSFKIVVADPPYLVRVKLIAEILFAEK
;
A
#
# COMPACT_ATOMS: atom_id res chain seq x y z
N MET A 1 -9.26 -6.56 9.94
CA MET A 1 -8.71 -7.38 8.85
C MET A 1 -9.79 -8.35 8.40
N VAL A 2 -9.86 -8.65 7.11
CA VAL A 2 -10.76 -9.66 6.55
C VAL A 2 -10.09 -11.04 6.55
N SER A 3 -10.84 -12.11 6.30
CA SER A 3 -10.24 -13.44 6.12
C SER A 3 -9.44 -13.51 4.82
N GLU A 4 -8.35 -14.27 4.82
CA GLU A 4 -7.53 -14.53 3.64
C GLU A 4 -8.37 -15.15 2.51
N GLU A 5 -8.06 -14.77 1.27
CA GLU A 5 -8.65 -15.32 0.06
C GLU A 5 -7.56 -15.92 -0.83
N TRP A 6 -7.51 -17.25 -0.88
CA TRP A 6 -6.48 -18.01 -1.59
C TRP A 6 -6.52 -17.76 -3.10
N ARG A 7 -7.69 -17.49 -3.68
CA ARG A 7 -7.82 -17.17 -5.11
C ARG A 7 -7.15 -15.86 -5.50
N LEU A 8 -7.03 -14.94 -4.55
CA LEU A 8 -6.32 -13.67 -4.74
C LEU A 8 -4.84 -13.78 -4.37
N SER A 9 -4.38 -14.96 -3.95
CA SER A 9 -3.04 -15.17 -3.38
C SER A 9 -2.74 -14.18 -2.25
N GLN A 10 -3.75 -13.95 -1.41
CA GLN A 10 -3.75 -12.95 -0.35
C GLN A 10 -3.38 -13.60 0.99
N PHE A 11 -2.21 -13.25 1.53
CA PHE A 11 -1.69 -13.78 2.79
C PHE A 11 -1.34 -12.65 3.75
N TRP A 12 -1.61 -12.85 5.05
CA TRP A 12 -1.38 -11.83 6.05
C TRP A 12 0.00 -11.93 6.69
N TYR A 13 0.59 -10.76 6.96
CA TYR A 13 1.85 -10.71 7.69
C TYR A 13 1.67 -11.27 9.09
N SER A 14 2.71 -11.95 9.57
CA SER A 14 2.82 -12.22 10.99
C SER A 14 2.77 -10.89 11.77
N VAL A 15 2.31 -10.96 13.02
CA VAL A 15 2.25 -9.79 13.90
C VAL A 15 3.61 -9.12 14.05
N GLU A 16 4.68 -9.92 14.14
CA GLU A 16 6.06 -9.42 14.28
C GLU A 16 6.52 -8.67 13.03
N THR A 17 6.29 -9.26 11.86
CA THR A 17 6.61 -8.64 10.56
C THR A 17 5.83 -7.33 10.39
N ALA A 18 4.51 -7.35 10.60
CA ALA A 18 3.65 -6.19 10.43
C ALA A 18 4.08 -5.03 11.33
N LYS A 19 4.33 -5.29 12.62
CA LYS A 19 4.79 -4.27 13.58
C LYS A 19 6.16 -3.73 13.20
N THR A 20 7.08 -4.58 12.78
CA THR A 20 8.45 -4.18 12.45
C THR A 20 8.47 -3.29 11.21
N VAL A 21 7.80 -3.71 10.14
CA VAL A 21 7.74 -2.93 8.89
C VAL A 21 6.99 -1.61 9.12
N ALA A 22 5.84 -1.63 9.83
CA ALA A 22 5.10 -0.40 10.13
C ALA A 22 5.93 0.61 10.92
N LYS A 23 6.72 0.17 11.91
CA LYS A 23 7.63 1.04 12.65
C LYS A 23 8.68 1.69 11.76
N GLU A 24 9.30 0.94 10.86
CA GLU A 24 10.31 1.49 9.96
C GLU A 24 9.68 2.48 8.97
N VAL A 25 8.50 2.18 8.43
CA VAL A 25 7.77 3.11 7.55
C VAL A 25 7.41 4.40 8.29
N LEU A 26 6.87 4.32 9.51
CA LEU A 26 6.54 5.52 10.29
C LEU A 26 7.77 6.36 10.65
N LYS A 27 8.92 5.74 10.91
CA LYS A 27 10.18 6.47 11.10
C LYS A 27 10.57 7.26 9.85
N LEU A 28 10.38 6.68 8.66
CA LEU A 28 10.62 7.38 7.39
C LEU A 28 9.61 8.51 7.17
N CYS A 29 8.35 8.34 7.62
CA CYS A 29 7.32 9.38 7.53
C CYS A 29 7.61 10.61 8.40
N ASN A 30 8.22 10.41 9.58
CA ASN A 30 8.45 11.44 10.60
C ASN A 30 9.68 12.32 10.34
N GLY A 31 10.16 12.40 9.10
CA GLY A 31 11.17 13.36 8.68
C GLY A 31 10.66 14.81 8.68
N SER A 32 11.47 15.76 8.20
CA SER A 32 11.12 17.20 8.18
C SER A 32 9.94 17.57 7.27
N VAL A 33 9.46 16.64 6.43
CA VAL A 33 8.34 16.87 5.50
C VAL A 33 7.44 15.64 5.55
N ILE A 34 6.12 15.84 5.58
CA ILE A 34 5.12 14.77 5.44
C ILE A 34 5.46 13.94 4.20
N SER A 35 5.50 12.62 4.38
CA SER A 35 5.87 11.67 3.35
C SER A 35 4.75 10.65 3.18
N PRO A 36 3.82 10.89 2.22
CA PRO A 36 2.72 9.98 1.98
C PRO A 36 3.21 8.60 1.56
N VAL A 37 2.51 7.57 2.04
CA VAL A 37 2.81 6.14 1.85
C VAL A 37 1.76 5.52 0.94
N ALA A 38 2.19 4.88 -0.14
CA ALA A 38 1.34 3.97 -0.91
C ALA A 38 1.58 2.52 -0.43
N CYS A 39 0.53 1.89 0.07
CA CYS A 39 0.49 0.47 0.40
C CYS A 39 -0.17 -0.29 -0.76
N ILE A 40 0.60 -1.00 -1.56
CA ILE A 40 0.12 -1.67 -2.77
C ILE A 40 0.03 -3.17 -2.53
N ALA A 41 -1.19 -3.70 -2.59
CA ALA A 41 -1.51 -5.08 -2.29
C ALA A 41 -1.03 -5.57 -0.90
N CYS A 42 -0.78 -4.64 0.04
CA CYS A 42 -0.25 -4.95 1.37
C CYS A 42 -1.18 -4.43 2.49
N PRO A 43 -2.46 -4.82 2.54
CA PRO A 43 -3.44 -4.30 3.49
C PRO A 43 -3.07 -4.55 4.96
N THR A 44 -2.28 -5.59 5.24
CA THR A 44 -1.77 -5.84 6.61
C THR A 44 -0.89 -4.68 7.09
N LEU A 45 -0.01 -4.15 6.24
CA LEU A 45 0.81 -3.00 6.59
C LEU A 45 -0.05 -1.76 6.82
N TYR A 46 -0.97 -1.46 5.91
CA TYR A 46 -1.89 -0.32 6.03
C TYR A 46 -2.63 -0.34 7.37
N ALA A 47 -3.21 -1.48 7.74
CA ALA A 47 -3.94 -1.63 9.00
C ALA A 47 -3.06 -1.36 10.22
N TYR A 48 -1.81 -1.84 10.21
CA TYR A 48 -0.87 -1.59 11.31
C TYR A 48 -0.38 -0.14 11.35
N LEU A 49 -0.16 0.51 10.20
CA LEU A 49 0.16 1.93 10.14
C LEU A 49 -0.94 2.77 10.79
N LYS A 50 -2.20 2.60 10.37
CA LYS A 50 -3.34 3.33 10.94
C LYS A 50 -3.63 2.98 12.40
N ASN A 51 -3.34 1.74 12.83
CA ASN A 51 -3.49 1.34 14.23
C ASN A 51 -2.43 2.00 15.14
N MET A 52 -1.19 2.11 14.66
CA MET A 52 -0.08 2.70 15.40
C MET A 52 -0.11 4.23 15.39
N ASP A 53 -0.53 4.82 14.27
CA ASP A 53 -0.75 6.25 14.09
C ASP A 53 -1.96 6.47 13.16
N PRO A 54 -3.14 6.82 13.72
CA PRO A 54 -4.34 7.09 12.92
C PRO A 54 -4.16 8.21 11.88
N ASN A 55 -3.20 9.12 12.09
CA ASN A 55 -2.93 10.22 11.18
C ASN A 55 -1.85 9.89 10.15
N ALA A 56 -1.33 8.65 10.14
CA ALA A 56 -0.35 8.23 9.14
C ALA A 56 -0.91 8.50 7.72
N PRO A 57 -0.15 9.20 6.85
CA PRO A 57 -0.58 9.59 5.51
C PRO A 57 -0.47 8.39 4.54
N ALA A 58 -1.18 7.31 4.84
CA ALA A 58 -1.14 6.05 4.09
C ALA A 58 -2.41 5.85 3.27
N GLN A 59 -2.24 5.46 2.00
CA GLN A 59 -3.28 5.04 1.07
C GLN A 59 -3.11 3.55 0.76
N LEU A 60 -4.20 2.78 0.77
CA LEU A 60 -4.23 1.39 0.36
C LEU A 60 -4.70 1.25 -1.10
N PHE A 61 -3.90 0.57 -1.91
CA PHE A 61 -4.23 0.14 -3.27
C PHE A 61 -4.46 -1.36 -3.27
N GLU A 62 -5.70 -1.79 -3.46
CA GLU A 62 -6.06 -3.20 -3.29
C GLU A 62 -7.19 -3.64 -4.24
N TYR A 63 -7.08 -4.86 -4.77
CA TYR A 63 -8.07 -5.49 -5.64
C TYR A 63 -9.30 -5.96 -4.87
N ASP A 64 -9.08 -6.47 -3.66
CA ASP A 64 -10.16 -6.94 -2.79
C ASP A 64 -11.04 -5.80 -2.27
N LYS A 65 -12.22 -5.66 -2.88
CA LYS A 65 -13.21 -4.61 -2.57
C LYS A 65 -13.74 -4.66 -1.14
N ARG A 66 -13.50 -5.73 -0.38
CA ARG A 66 -13.86 -5.75 1.05
C ARG A 66 -13.14 -4.66 1.85
N PHE A 67 -12.02 -4.14 1.33
CA PHE A 67 -11.29 -3.03 1.93
C PHE A 67 -11.85 -1.63 1.59
N GLU A 68 -12.89 -1.51 0.75
CA GLU A 68 -13.63 -0.26 0.51
C GLU A 68 -14.18 0.37 1.82
N GLN A 69 -14.32 -0.42 2.88
CA GLN A 69 -14.65 0.03 4.23
C GLN A 69 -13.68 1.09 4.80
N TYR A 70 -12.47 1.22 4.25
CA TYR A 70 -11.51 2.26 4.63
C TYR A 70 -11.78 3.63 4.00
N GLY A 71 -12.79 3.73 3.13
CA GLY A 71 -13.26 5.01 2.61
C GLY A 71 -12.21 5.70 1.74
N CYS A 72 -11.94 6.98 2.03
CA CYS A 72 -11.02 7.80 1.24
C CYS A 72 -9.58 7.27 1.18
N ASP A 73 -9.17 6.49 2.19
CA ASP A 73 -7.84 5.89 2.25
C ASP A 73 -7.71 4.60 1.41
N TYR A 74 -8.78 4.18 0.72
CA TYR A 74 -8.80 3.04 -0.19
C TYR A 74 -8.92 3.49 -1.66
N THR A 75 -8.10 2.87 -2.51
CA THR A 75 -8.17 2.96 -3.96
C THR A 75 -8.27 1.54 -4.52
N PHE A 76 -9.33 1.25 -5.30
CA PHE A 76 -9.39 0.00 -6.04
C PHE A 76 -8.23 -0.07 -7.03
N TYR A 77 -7.52 -1.18 -7.02
CA TYR A 77 -6.33 -1.38 -7.85
C TYR A 77 -6.33 -2.78 -8.45
N ASP A 78 -6.40 -2.87 -9.77
CA ASP A 78 -6.22 -4.12 -10.50
C ASP A 78 -4.76 -4.32 -10.90
N TYR A 79 -4.10 -5.29 -10.27
CA TYR A 79 -2.71 -5.62 -10.54
C TYR A 79 -2.48 -6.18 -11.96
N ASN A 80 -3.53 -6.61 -12.65
CA ASN A 80 -3.45 -7.02 -14.06
C ASN A 80 -3.39 -5.81 -15.01
N HIS A 81 -3.89 -4.66 -14.56
CA HIS A 81 -3.96 -3.40 -15.29
C HIS A 81 -3.31 -2.26 -14.49
N PRO A 82 -2.01 -2.37 -14.14
CA PRO A 82 -1.32 -1.39 -13.30
C PRO A 82 -1.31 0.04 -13.88
N GLU A 83 -1.44 0.17 -15.20
CA GLU A 83 -1.53 1.43 -15.93
C GLU A 83 -2.81 2.24 -15.68
N GLU A 84 -3.87 1.61 -15.15
CA GLU A 84 -5.15 2.26 -14.88
C GLU A 84 -5.14 3.07 -13.57
N LEU A 85 -4.01 3.12 -12.85
CA LEU A 85 -3.86 3.99 -11.70
C LEU A 85 -4.12 5.48 -12.08
N PRO A 86 -4.95 6.20 -11.30
CA PRO A 86 -5.23 7.61 -11.55
C PRO A 86 -3.94 8.43 -11.71
N LEU A 87 -3.86 9.23 -12.78
CA LEU A 87 -2.65 10.01 -13.11
C LEU A 87 -2.29 11.02 -12.02
N GLU A 88 -3.27 11.47 -11.24
CA GLU A 88 -3.13 12.37 -10.10
C GLU A 88 -2.28 11.78 -8.97
N LEU A 89 -2.09 10.46 -8.96
CA LEU A 89 -1.29 9.75 -7.97
C LEU A 89 0.19 9.66 -8.36
N LYS A 90 0.55 10.00 -9.60
CA LYS A 90 1.95 10.08 -10.02
C LYS A 90 2.66 11.15 -9.19
N HIS A 91 3.80 10.77 -8.60
CA HIS A 91 4.62 11.64 -7.73
C HIS A 91 3.97 12.11 -6.43
N SER A 92 2.79 11.57 -6.08
CA SER A 92 2.06 11.95 -4.86
C SER A 92 2.54 11.21 -3.61
N PHE A 93 3.37 10.18 -3.78
CA PHE A 93 3.91 9.35 -2.71
C PHE A 93 5.44 9.44 -2.64
N LYS A 94 5.97 9.43 -1.42
CA LYS A 94 7.42 9.38 -1.17
C LYS A 94 7.90 8.01 -0.75
N ILE A 95 6.98 7.21 -0.21
CA ILE A 95 7.25 5.84 0.23
C ILE A 95 6.22 4.96 -0.47
N VAL A 96 6.71 3.89 -1.10
CA VAL A 96 5.86 2.86 -1.70
C VAL A 96 6.28 1.53 -1.11
N VAL A 97 5.32 0.80 -0.55
CA VAL A 97 5.52 -0.58 -0.12
C VAL A 97 4.56 -1.43 -0.92
N ALA A 98 5.11 -2.38 -1.68
CA ALA A 98 4.34 -3.24 -2.57
C ALA A 98 4.55 -4.70 -2.20
N ASP A 99 3.45 -5.45 -2.15
CA ASP A 99 3.45 -6.88 -1.94
C ASP A 99 2.40 -7.56 -2.83
N PRO A 100 2.51 -7.42 -4.16
CA PRO A 100 1.52 -7.98 -5.07
C PRO A 100 1.61 -9.51 -5.09
N PRO A 101 0.50 -10.20 -5.44
CA PRO A 101 0.45 -11.66 -5.51
C PRO A 101 1.47 -12.26 -6.48
N TYR A 102 1.93 -11.48 -7.48
CA TYR A 102 2.95 -11.89 -8.44
C TYR A 102 4.01 -10.80 -8.68
N LEU A 103 5.28 -11.13 -8.47
CA LEU A 103 6.41 -10.20 -8.60
C LEU A 103 6.64 -9.65 -10.02
N VAL A 104 6.10 -10.32 -11.05
CA VAL A 104 6.27 -9.96 -12.48
C VAL A 104 5.68 -8.59 -12.85
N ARG A 105 4.90 -7.96 -11.96
CA ARG A 105 4.29 -6.63 -12.17
C ARG A 105 4.82 -5.54 -11.22
N VAL A 106 5.68 -5.86 -10.26
CA VAL A 106 6.24 -4.88 -9.31
C VAL A 106 7.02 -3.77 -10.01
N LYS A 107 7.78 -4.13 -11.05
CA LYS A 107 8.62 -3.16 -11.78
C LYS A 107 7.81 -2.04 -12.43
N LEU A 108 6.69 -2.38 -13.07
CA LEU A 108 5.82 -1.41 -13.74
C LEU A 108 5.14 -0.46 -12.74
N ILE A 109 4.76 -0.97 -11.56
CA ILE A 109 4.20 -0.17 -10.48
C ILE A 109 5.22 0.83 -9.94
N ALA A 110 6.45 0.36 -9.69
CA ALA A 110 7.53 1.23 -9.26
C ALA A 110 7.84 2.30 -10.32
N GLU A 111 7.84 1.95 -11.60
CA GLU A 111 7.97 2.93 -12.69
C GLU A 111 6.82 3.95 -12.70
N ILE A 112 5.56 3.54 -12.54
CA ILE A 112 4.42 4.47 -12.53
C ILE A 112 4.49 5.45 -11.35
N LEU A 113 4.96 5.00 -10.19
CA LEU A 113 4.99 5.82 -8.99
C LEU A 113 6.29 6.62 -8.81
N PHE A 114 7.41 6.16 -9.40
CA PHE A 114 8.73 6.78 -9.23
C PHE A 114 9.43 7.24 -10.51
N ALA A 115 8.97 6.91 -11.73
CA ALA A 115 9.71 7.28 -12.94
C ALA A 115 9.85 8.80 -13.06
N GLU A 116 11.09 9.27 -13.05
CA GLU A 116 11.43 10.65 -13.41
C GLU A 116 11.01 10.93 -14.86
N LYS A 117 10.70 12.19 -15.15
CA LYS A 117 10.39 12.68 -16.50
C LYS A 117 11.48 12.35 -17.52
#